data_AF-A0A965PSR3-F1
#
_entry.id   AF-A0A965PSR3-F1
#
_cell.length_a   1.000
_cell.length_b   1.000
_cell.length_c   1.000
_cell.angle_alpha   90.00
_cell.angle_beta   90.00
_cell.angle_gamma   90.00
#
_symmetry.space_group_name_H-M   'P 1'
#
loop_
_entity.id
_entity.type
_entity.pdbx_description
1 polymer ?
#
loop_
_entity_poly.entity_id
_entity_poly.type
_entity_poly.pdbx_seq_one_letter_code
_entity_poly.pdbx_strand_id
1 'polypeptide(L)'
;MLTSCLSCGRLIQLGSSSRCTDCKPKRVRRFGQAKPYQTKEWQAARRKALSQAGHTCCMCGTQLQLQVHHRLPLSEGGSHDQSNLAVVCRSCHPVLEARDRKARGG
;
A
#
# COMPACT_ATOMS: atom_id res chain seq x y z
N MET A 1 34.13 -15.98 -0.50
CA MET A 1 34.84 -14.68 -0.41
C MET A 1 34.31 -13.93 0.80
N LEU A 2 35.15 -13.20 1.53
CA LEU A 2 34.72 -12.40 2.69
C LEU A 2 34.58 -10.93 2.27
N THR A 3 33.61 -10.22 2.84
CA THR A 3 33.47 -8.77 2.72
C THR A 3 33.45 -8.14 4.10
N SER A 4 33.80 -6.86 4.21
CA SER A 4 33.82 -6.14 5.49
C SER A 4 32.48 -5.47 5.75
N CYS A 5 31.99 -5.55 6.99
CA CYS A 5 30.80 -4.81 7.41
C CYS A 5 31.06 -3.30 7.32
N LEU A 6 30.19 -2.57 6.61
CA LEU A 6 30.30 -1.10 6.42
C LEU A 6 30.09 -0.26 7.68
N SER A 7 29.79 -0.88 8.84
CA SER A 7 29.52 -0.16 10.09
C SER A 7 30.56 -0.44 11.18
N CYS A 8 31.09 -1.66 11.28
CA CYS A 8 32.04 -2.04 12.32
C CYS A 8 33.31 -2.73 11.80
N GLY A 9 33.45 -2.90 10.48
CA GLY A 9 34.64 -3.51 9.87
C GLY A 9 34.76 -5.03 10.00
N ARG A 10 33.85 -5.70 10.73
CA ARG A 10 33.88 -7.17 10.89
C ARG A 10 33.79 -7.89 9.53
N LEU A 11 34.64 -8.89 9.32
CA LEU A 11 34.58 -9.77 8.15
C LEU A 11 33.32 -10.65 8.18
N ILE A 12 32.55 -10.63 7.11
CA ILE A 12 31.32 -11.39 6.91
C ILE A 12 31.35 -12.15 5.59
N GLN A 13 30.59 -13.24 5.49
CA GLN A 13 30.50 -14.04 4.27
C GLN A 13 29.82 -13.26 3.13
N LEU A 14 30.38 -13.32 1.91
CA LEU A 14 29.77 -12.71 0.72
C LEU A 14 28.32 -13.20 0.56
N GLY A 15 27.41 -12.28 0.23
CA GLY A 15 25.98 -12.56 0.08
C GLY A 15 25.13 -12.28 1.32
N SER A 16 25.73 -11.98 2.48
CA SER A 16 25.01 -11.80 3.76
C SER A 16 24.47 -10.38 4.03
N SER A 17 24.54 -9.48 3.03
CA SER A 17 24.35 -8.02 3.06
C SER A 17 25.62 -7.20 3.37
N SER A 18 25.55 -5.89 3.18
CA SER A 18 26.66 -4.94 3.44
C SER A 18 26.93 -4.66 4.93
N ARG A 19 26.11 -5.21 5.84
CA ARG A 19 26.28 -5.09 7.30
C ARG A 19 26.15 -6.45 8.00
N CYS A 20 26.91 -6.66 9.09
CA CYS A 20 26.83 -7.86 9.93
C CYS A 20 25.49 -7.91 10.70
N THR A 21 25.14 -9.06 11.28
CA THR A 21 23.88 -9.26 12.03
C THR A 21 23.68 -8.23 13.15
N ASP A 22 24.75 -7.84 13.83
CA ASP A 22 24.70 -6.92 14.97
C ASP A 22 24.56 -5.46 14.51
N CYS A 23 25.14 -5.12 13.36
CA CYS A 23 25.07 -3.78 12.77
C CYS A 23 23.92 -3.62 11.77
N LYS A 24 23.12 -4.66 11.53
CA LYS A 24 21.89 -4.50 10.76
C LYS A 24 20.95 -3.58 11.55
N PRO A 25 20.41 -2.51 10.93
CA PRO A 25 19.46 -1.65 11.62
C PRO A 25 18.28 -2.50 12.05
N LYS A 26 17.97 -2.48 13.36
CA LYS A 26 16.75 -3.11 13.87
C LYS A 26 15.57 -2.38 13.23
N ARG A 27 14.63 -3.11 12.62
CA ARG A 27 13.38 -2.51 12.11
C ARG A 27 12.59 -1.99 13.30
N VAL A 28 12.79 -0.73 13.65
CA VAL A 28 11.99 -0.07 14.68
C VAL A 28 10.61 0.18 14.09
N ARG A 29 9.59 -0.50 14.64
CA ARG A 29 8.20 -0.10 14.39
C ARG A 29 8.04 1.24 15.09
N ARG A 30 7.86 2.32 14.34
CA ARG A 30 7.58 3.64 14.93
C ARG A 30 6.28 3.54 15.73
N PHE A 31 6.39 3.61 17.06
CA PHE A 31 5.25 3.65 17.96
C PHE A 31 4.39 4.89 17.64
N GLY A 32 3.07 4.73 17.61
CA GLY A 32 2.14 5.83 17.34
C GLY A 32 1.84 6.11 15.85
N GLN A 33 2.43 5.37 14.90
CA GLN A 33 2.01 5.50 13.50
C GLN A 33 0.61 4.90 13.32
N ALA A 34 -0.39 5.78 13.15
CA ALA A 34 -1.73 5.38 12.78
C ALA A 34 -1.69 4.66 11.42
N LYS A 35 -2.32 3.49 11.35
CA LYS A 35 -2.50 2.79 10.08
C LYS A 35 -3.51 3.60 9.25
N PRO A 36 -3.18 4.06 8.03
CA PRO A 36 -4.03 4.96 7.26
C PRO A 36 -5.44 4.39 7.01
N TYR A 37 -5.56 3.06 6.91
CA TYR A 37 -6.83 2.37 6.73
C TYR A 37 -7.58 2.03 8.03
N GLN A 38 -7.18 2.58 9.18
CA GLN A 38 -7.84 2.37 10.47
C GLN A 38 -8.46 3.65 11.04
N THR A 39 -8.35 4.77 10.35
CA THR A 39 -8.94 6.05 10.78
C THR A 39 -10.46 6.05 10.63
N LYS A 40 -11.16 6.83 11.46
CA LYS A 40 -12.61 7.04 11.36
C LYS A 40 -12.99 7.67 10.01
N GLU A 41 -12.14 8.58 9.52
CA GLU A 41 -12.28 9.24 8.22
C GLU A 41 -12.31 8.20 7.09
N TRP A 42 -11.36 7.26 7.08
CA TRP A 42 -11.36 6.19 6.09
C TRP A 42 -12.59 5.30 6.19
N GLN A 43 -13.00 4.91 7.40
CA GLN A 43 -14.19 4.08 7.57
C GLN A 43 -15.47 4.76 7.08
N ALA A 44 -15.59 6.08 7.30
CA ALA A 44 -16.70 6.88 6.79
C ALA A 44 -16.66 6.99 5.26
N ALA A 45 -15.49 7.33 4.70
CA ALA A 45 -15.30 7.45 3.25
C ALA A 45 -15.57 6.12 2.54
N ARG A 46 -15.08 5.00 3.09
CA ARG A 46 -15.31 3.64 2.57
C ARG A 46 -16.79 3.28 2.53
N ARG A 47 -17.53 3.54 3.63
CA ARG A 47 -18.97 3.25 3.69
C ARG A 47 -19.74 4.09 2.67
N LYS A 48 -19.40 5.38 2.54
CA LYS A 48 -20.03 6.27 1.56
C LYS A 48 -19.74 5.83 0.13
N ALA A 49 -18.51 5.43 -0.19
CA ALA A 49 -18.15 4.91 -1.51
C ALA A 49 -18.94 3.65 -1.88
N LEU A 50 -19.03 2.69 -0.96
CA LEU A 50 -19.83 1.47 -1.15
C LEU A 50 -21.31 1.77 -1.36
N SER A 51 -21.86 2.71 -0.58
CA SER A 51 -23.25 3.14 -0.72
C SER A 51 -23.52 3.82 -2.07
N GLN A 52 -22.68 4.77 -2.48
CA GLN A 52 -22.81 5.48 -3.77
C GLN A 52 -22.67 4.55 -4.97
N ALA A 53 -21.83 3.52 -4.87
CA ALA A 53 -21.67 2.50 -5.91
C ALA A 53 -22.77 1.42 -5.88
N GLY A 54 -23.78 1.53 -5.01
CA GLY A 54 -24.82 0.52 -4.87
C GLY A 54 -24.27 -0.87 -4.52
N HIS A 55 -23.19 -0.93 -3.74
CA HIS A 55 -22.46 -2.17 -3.44
C HIS A 55 -22.15 -2.99 -4.69
N THR A 56 -21.68 -2.33 -5.74
CA THR A 56 -21.42 -2.95 -7.04
C THR A 56 -20.04 -2.56 -7.55
N CYS A 57 -19.32 -3.52 -8.11
CA CYS A 57 -18.03 -3.27 -8.75
C CYS A 57 -18.23 -2.41 -10.01
N CYS A 58 -17.53 -1.28 -10.10
CA CYS A 58 -17.63 -0.39 -11.25
C CYS A 58 -17.08 -0.96 -12.57
N MET A 59 -16.34 -2.06 -12.52
CA MET A 59 -15.73 -2.68 -13.71
C MET A 59 -16.54 -3.86 -14.26
N CYS A 60 -17.06 -4.73 -13.39
CA CYS A 60 -17.73 -5.96 -13.81
C CYS A 60 -19.14 -6.15 -13.25
N GLY A 61 -19.63 -5.26 -12.40
CA GLY A 61 -21.00 -5.33 -11.88
C GLY A 61 -21.23 -6.35 -10.76
N THR A 62 -20.21 -7.09 -10.31
CA THR A 62 -20.40 -8.02 -9.17
C THR A 62 -20.61 -7.26 -7.85
N GLN A 63 -21.36 -7.85 -6.94
CA GLN A 63 -21.57 -7.34 -5.58
C GLN A 63 -20.73 -8.08 -4.53
N LEU A 64 -19.90 -9.04 -4.97
CA LEU A 64 -19.11 -9.90 -4.09
C LEU A 64 -17.68 -9.37 -3.92
N GLN A 65 -17.11 -9.60 -2.73
CA GLN A 65 -15.69 -9.35 -2.41
C GLN A 65 -15.24 -7.92 -2.78
N LEU A 66 -16.06 -6.91 -2.45
CA LEU A 66 -15.80 -5.52 -2.79
C LEU A 66 -14.71 -4.89 -1.93
N GLN A 67 -13.91 -4.07 -2.59
CA GLN A 67 -12.82 -3.27 -2.05
C GLN A 67 -12.97 -1.84 -2.54
N VAL A 68 -12.39 -0.90 -1.80
CA VAL A 68 -12.36 0.51 -2.17
C VAL A 68 -10.91 0.86 -2.51
N HIS A 69 -10.71 1.17 -3.78
CA HIS A 69 -9.43 1.51 -4.39
C HIS A 69 -9.22 3.02 -4.39
N HIS A 70 -8.01 3.47 -4.10
CA HIS A 70 -7.57 4.86 -4.26
C HIS A 70 -6.93 5.06 -5.63
N ARG A 71 -7.50 5.93 -6.47
CA ARG A 71 -6.97 6.21 -7.82
C ARG A 71 -5.59 6.86 -7.76
N LEU A 72 -5.43 7.86 -6.89
CA LEU A 72 -4.14 8.39 -6.46
C LEU A 72 -3.81 7.80 -5.07
N PRO A 73 -2.72 7.04 -4.92
CA PRO A 73 -2.32 6.49 -3.63
C PRO A 73 -2.05 7.58 -2.59
N LEU A 74 -2.33 7.30 -1.32
CA LEU A 74 -2.04 8.22 -0.21
C LEU A 74 -0.55 8.60 -0.12
N SER A 75 0.35 7.68 -0.49
CA SER A 75 1.80 7.92 -0.52
C SER A 75 2.23 8.95 -1.57
N GLU A 76 1.38 9.23 -2.54
CA GLU A 76 1.59 10.20 -3.62
C GLU A 76 0.71 11.44 -3.46
N GLY A 77 0.15 11.67 -2.27
CA GLY A 77 -0.71 12.82 -1.98
C GLY A 77 -2.20 12.60 -2.27
N GLY A 78 -2.63 11.35 -2.50
CA GLY A 78 -4.05 11.01 -2.59
C GLY A 78 -4.82 11.30 -1.30
N SER A 79 -6.12 11.56 -1.44
CA SER A 79 -7.04 11.81 -0.32
C SER A 79 -8.09 10.69 -0.17
N HIS A 80 -8.89 10.75 0.90
CA HIS A 80 -10.06 9.89 1.09
C HIS A 80 -11.35 10.47 0.45
N ASP A 81 -11.22 11.46 -0.43
CA ASP A 81 -12.37 12.05 -1.12
C ASP A 81 -13.03 11.04 -2.05
N GLN A 82 -14.35 11.10 -2.17
CA GLN A 82 -15.12 10.16 -3.00
C GLN A 82 -14.69 10.17 -4.47
N SER A 83 -14.22 11.31 -4.99
CA SER A 83 -13.66 11.41 -6.35
C SER A 83 -12.38 10.60 -6.54
N ASN A 84 -11.61 10.38 -5.47
CA ASN A 84 -10.40 9.57 -5.47
C ASN A 84 -10.66 8.09 -5.16
N LEU A 85 -11.90 7.71 -4.86
CA LEU A 85 -12.27 6.34 -4.50
C LEU A 85 -13.02 5.63 -5.63
N ALA A 86 -12.73 4.34 -5.81
CA ALA A 86 -13.45 3.47 -6.72
C ALA A 86 -13.81 2.16 -6.03
N VAL A 87 -15.06 1.70 -6.21
CA VAL A 87 -15.51 0.40 -5.68
C VAL A 87 -15.26 -0.68 -6.72
N VAL A 88 -14.41 -1.64 -6.39
CA VAL A 88 -14.04 -2.76 -7.26
C VAL A 88 -14.02 -4.07 -6.51
N CYS A 89 -14.30 -5.18 -7.18
CA CYS A 89 -14.13 -6.49 -6.57
C CYS A 89 -12.65 -6.90 -6.55
N ARG A 90 -12.33 -7.91 -5.73
CA ARG A 90 -10.98 -8.46 -5.59
C ARG A 90 -10.31 -8.83 -6.92
N SER A 91 -11.06 -9.35 -7.91
CA SER A 91 -10.51 -9.73 -9.20
C SER A 91 -10.22 -8.53 -10.11
N CYS A 92 -11.04 -7.47 -10.04
CA CYS A 92 -10.85 -6.26 -10.83
C CYS A 92 -9.84 -5.28 -10.21
N HIS A 93 -9.62 -5.33 -8.90
CA HIS A 93 -8.69 -4.45 -8.18
C HIS A 93 -7.28 -4.38 -8.80
N PRO A 94 -6.57 -5.50 -9.06
CA PRO A 94 -5.22 -5.44 -9.65
C PRO A 94 -5.19 -4.84 -11.06
N VAL A 95 -6.28 -5.02 -11.83
CA VAL A 95 -6.40 -4.43 -13.18
C VAL A 95 -6.55 -2.92 -13.08
N LEU A 96 -7.38 -2.44 -12.15
CA LEU A 96 -7.53 -1.00 -11.91
C LEU A 96 -6.22 -0.38 -11.37
N GLU A 97 -5.57 -1.04 -10.41
CA GLU A 97 -4.25 -0.61 -9.90
C GLU A 97 -3.20 -0.46 -11.00
N ALA A 98 -3.17 -1.40 -11.95
CA ALA A 98 -2.25 -1.32 -13.09
C ALA A 98 -2.61 -0.17 -14.04
N ARG A 99 -3.90 0.05 -14.31
CA ARG A 99 -4.39 1.15 -15.15
C ARG A 99 -4.06 2.51 -14.56
N ASP A 100 -4.36 2.72 -13.27
CA ASP A 100 -4.13 4.00 -12.60
C ASP A 100 -2.64 4.30 -12.44
N ARG A 101 -1.80 3.27 -12.23
CA ARG A 101 -0.33 3.41 -12.26
C ARG A 101 0.18 3.85 -13.63
N LYS A 102 -0.32 3.23 -14.70
CA LYS A 102 0.08 3.59 -16.08
C LYS A 102 -0.35 5.01 -16.43
N ALA A 103 -1.54 5.43 -16.01
CA ALA A 103 -2.05 6.78 -16.25
C ALA A 103 -1.20 7.87 -15.58
N ARG A 104 -0.52 7.54 -14.47
CA ARG A 104 0.38 8.45 -13.73
C ARG A 104 1.82 8.49 -14.28
N GLY A 105 2.09 7.83 -15.41
CA GLY A 105 3.41 7.86 -16.05
C GLY A 105 4.46 6.97 -15.35
N GLY A 106 4.01 5.84 -14.80
CA GLY A 106 4.88 4.87 -14.11
C GLY A 106 6.03 4.32 -14.95
#